data_AF-X1CJF9-F1
#
_entry.id   AF-X1CJF9-F1
#
_cell.length_a   1.000
_cell.length_b   1.000
_cell.length_c   1.000
_cell.angle_alpha   90.00
_cell.angle_beta   90.00
_cell.angle_gamma   90.00
#
_symmetry.space_group_name_H-M   'P 1'
#
loop_
_entity.id
_entity.type
_entity.pdbx_description
1 polymer ?
#
loop_
_entity_poly.entity_id
_entity_poly.type
_entity_poly.pdbx_seq_one_letter_code
_entity_poly.pdbx_strand_id
1 'polypeptide(L)'
;GIFNQIINGLNKIAKGGVKNKQFYTGATLILESIKFYEQLDIANDFFLRQMVRSVYRYYYRAANLKKIDYSHIVHSYVLASLSLILNGKLKKAWKIMSEIDSEGNTIKKYKEMIKMIIDWVSEGRKVEFESFPYTYKKLIEGSEEIMYILSLFKNLQPSTNFLL
;
A
#
# COMPACT_ATOMS: atom_id res chain seq x y z
N GLY A 1 4.73 18.33 12.47
CA GLY A 1 5.27 16.95 12.50
C GLY A 1 5.84 16.58 11.15
N ILE A 2 6.85 15.71 11.14
CA ILE A 2 7.60 15.25 9.95
C ILE A 2 6.66 14.69 8.86
N PHE A 3 5.63 13.92 9.24
CA PHE A 3 4.59 13.45 8.33
C PHE A 3 3.95 14.58 7.50
N ASN A 4 3.47 15.64 8.16
CA ASN A 4 2.86 16.77 7.45
C ASN A 4 3.86 17.50 6.54
N GLN A 5 5.13 17.55 6.91
CA GLN A 5 6.18 18.13 6.06
C GLN A 5 6.41 17.27 4.81
N ILE A 6 6.44 15.94 4.94
CA ILE A 6 6.54 14.99 3.81
C ILE A 6 5.35 15.16 2.87
N ILE A 7 4.12 15.16 3.41
CA ILE A 7 2.88 15.36 2.64
C ILE A 7 2.89 16.69 1.89
N ASN A 8 3.30 17.77 2.55
CA ASN A 8 3.42 19.09 1.94
C ASN A 8 4.50 19.14 0.85
N GLY A 9 5.66 18.51 1.08
CA GLY A 9 6.74 18.37 0.10
C GLY A 9 6.27 17.62 -1.15
N LEU A 10 5.64 16.46 -0.96
CA LEU A 10 5.06 15.67 -2.06
C LEU A 10 4.01 16.46 -2.84
N ASN A 11 3.14 17.22 -2.16
CA ASN A 11 2.15 18.08 -2.83
C ASN A 11 2.81 19.18 -3.68
N LYS A 12 3.94 19.75 -3.24
CA LYS A 12 4.71 20.73 -4.03
C LYS A 12 5.34 20.07 -5.26
N ILE A 13 6.01 18.92 -5.10
CA ILE A 13 6.61 18.15 -6.21
C ILE A 13 5.54 17.78 -7.25
N ALA A 14 4.40 17.29 -6.76
CA ALA A 14 3.22 16.98 -7.54
C ALA A 14 2.71 18.14 -8.40
N LYS A 15 2.65 19.37 -7.83
CA LYS A 15 2.20 20.58 -8.51
C LYS A 15 3.23 21.12 -9.50
N GLY A 16 4.51 21.01 -9.16
CA GLY A 16 5.62 21.44 -10.01
C GLY A 16 5.89 20.54 -11.23
N GLY A 17 5.12 19.47 -11.43
CA GLY A 17 5.28 18.59 -12.59
C GLY A 17 6.56 17.75 -12.59
N VAL A 18 7.30 17.71 -11.47
CA VAL A 18 8.50 16.89 -11.29
C VAL A 18 8.07 15.44 -11.07
N LYS A 19 7.76 14.77 -12.19
CA LYS A 19 7.28 13.38 -12.25
C LYS A 19 8.49 12.45 -12.41
N ASN A 20 9.23 12.17 -11.35
CA ASN A 20 10.46 11.37 -11.38
C ASN A 20 10.59 10.45 -10.14
N LYS A 21 11.76 9.79 -10.01
CA LYS A 21 12.18 8.95 -8.88
C LYS A 21 12.04 9.62 -7.50
N GLN A 22 12.19 10.94 -7.39
CA GLN A 22 12.10 11.66 -6.11
C GLN A 22 10.68 11.62 -5.53
N PHE A 23 9.65 11.64 -6.39
CA PHE A 23 8.27 11.50 -5.95
C PHE A 23 8.00 10.11 -5.37
N TYR A 24 8.52 9.06 -6.03
CA TYR A 24 8.46 7.69 -5.52
C TYR A 24 9.19 7.56 -4.17
N THR A 25 10.41 8.10 -4.06
CA THR A 25 11.15 8.13 -2.79
C THR A 25 10.37 8.85 -1.69
N GLY A 26 9.75 9.99 -2.00
CA GLY A 26 8.89 10.68 -1.04
C GLY A 26 7.67 9.87 -0.61
N ALA A 27 7.08 9.08 -1.53
CA ALA A 27 6.00 8.14 -1.17
C ALA A 27 6.50 7.05 -0.22
N THR A 28 7.73 6.55 -0.39
CA THR A 28 8.37 5.63 0.58
C THR A 28 8.60 6.27 1.94
N LEU A 29 8.99 7.55 1.99
CA LEU A 29 9.12 8.27 3.26
C LEU A 29 7.79 8.37 4.04
N ILE A 30 6.64 8.28 3.36
CA ILE A 30 5.35 8.16 4.05
C ILE A 30 5.30 6.86 4.85
N LEU A 31 5.70 5.71 4.28
CA LEU A 31 5.73 4.45 5.03
C LEU A 31 6.68 4.50 6.21
N GLU A 32 7.89 5.06 6.02
CA GLU A 32 8.85 5.24 7.11
C GLU A 32 8.31 6.12 8.24
N SER A 33 7.55 7.17 7.90
CA SER A 33 6.92 8.00 8.92
C SER A 33 5.79 7.29 9.67
N ILE A 34 5.13 6.31 9.06
CA ILE A 34 4.14 5.45 9.73
C ILE A 34 4.86 4.50 10.68
N LYS A 35 5.94 3.85 10.24
CA LYS A 35 6.79 2.98 11.09
C LYS A 35 7.24 3.73 12.34
N PHE A 36 7.73 4.95 12.16
CA PHE A 36 8.14 5.82 13.27
C PHE A 36 6.96 6.19 14.18
N TYR A 37 5.81 6.53 13.61
CA TYR A 37 4.63 6.91 14.40
C TYR A 37 4.15 5.76 15.30
N GLU A 38 4.14 4.51 14.81
CA GLU A 38 3.74 3.33 15.61
C GLU A 38 4.64 3.06 16.82
N GLN A 39 5.88 3.57 16.82
CA GLN A 39 6.81 3.42 17.94
C GLN A 39 6.58 4.45 19.06
N LEU A 40 5.71 5.43 18.85
CA LEU A 40 5.43 6.47 19.84
C LEU A 40 4.36 6.00 20.83
N ASP A 41 4.52 6.29 22.11
CA ASP A 41 3.53 5.96 23.16
C ASP A 41 2.15 6.61 22.91
N ILE A 42 2.11 7.68 22.11
CA ILE A 42 0.91 8.43 21.74
C ILE A 42 0.24 7.91 20.46
N ALA A 43 0.76 6.83 19.87
CA ALA A 43 0.22 6.24 18.65
C ALA A 43 -1.22 5.79 18.87
N ASN A 44 -2.13 6.16 17.96
CA ASN A 44 -3.50 5.69 17.98
C ASN A 44 -3.99 5.29 16.59
N ASP A 45 -4.93 4.36 16.57
CA ASP A 45 -5.47 3.76 15.34
C ASP A 45 -6.13 4.80 14.43
N PHE A 46 -6.78 5.82 14.99
CA PHE A 46 -7.45 6.84 14.19
C PHE A 46 -6.45 7.59 13.30
N PHE A 47 -5.36 8.10 13.88
CA PHE A 47 -4.34 8.81 13.13
C PHE A 47 -3.56 7.87 12.20
N LEU A 48 -3.24 6.66 12.67
CA LEU A 48 -2.58 5.65 11.86
C LEU A 48 -3.37 5.34 10.58
N ARG A 49 -4.70 5.19 10.67
CA ARG A 49 -5.58 5.02 9.51
C ARG A 49 -5.52 6.20 8.55
N GLN A 50 -5.42 7.44 9.03
CA GLN A 50 -5.27 8.62 8.15
C GLN A 50 -3.92 8.62 7.42
N MET A 51 -2.84 8.19 8.08
CA MET A 51 -1.55 8.05 7.43
C MET A 51 -1.58 6.95 6.37
N VAL A 52 -2.18 5.78 6.68
CA VAL A 52 -2.36 4.68 5.72
C VAL A 52 -3.19 5.14 4.52
N ARG A 53 -4.23 5.97 4.68
CA ARG A 53 -4.97 6.57 3.53
C ARG A 53 -4.07 7.39 2.60
N SER A 54 -3.05 8.04 3.16
CA SER A 54 -2.10 8.81 2.38
C SER A 54 -1.19 7.92 1.54
N VAL A 55 -0.82 6.72 2.03
CA VAL A 55 -0.06 5.71 1.27
C VAL A 55 -0.72 5.43 -0.07
N TYR A 56 -2.01 5.07 -0.11
CA TYR A 56 -2.76 4.89 -1.35
C TYR A 56 -2.63 6.10 -2.28
N ARG A 57 -2.89 7.30 -1.77
CA ARG A 57 -2.93 8.53 -2.58
C ARG A 57 -1.60 8.78 -3.29
N TYR A 58 -0.49 8.64 -2.59
CA TYR A 58 0.83 8.96 -3.12
C TYR A 58 1.43 7.84 -3.95
N TYR A 59 1.26 6.58 -3.56
CA TYR A 59 1.73 5.45 -4.38
C TYR A 59 0.92 5.30 -5.66
N TYR A 60 -0.41 5.42 -5.62
CA TYR A 60 -1.21 5.40 -6.85
C TYR A 60 -0.82 6.54 -7.80
N ARG A 61 -0.52 7.71 -7.25
CA ARG A 61 -0.01 8.83 -8.05
C ARG A 61 1.38 8.52 -8.62
N ALA A 62 2.27 7.91 -7.85
CA ALA A 62 3.61 7.52 -8.28
C ALA A 62 3.55 6.50 -9.44
N ALA A 63 2.68 5.49 -9.33
CA ALA A 63 2.44 4.49 -10.38
C ALA A 63 2.02 5.13 -11.72
N ASN A 64 1.27 6.24 -11.66
CA ASN A 64 0.81 6.98 -12.82
C ASN A 64 1.84 7.98 -13.38
N LEU A 65 3.06 8.04 -12.82
CA LEU A 65 4.14 8.85 -13.36
C LEU A 65 4.91 8.03 -14.40
N LYS A 66 4.79 8.40 -15.69
CA LYS A 66 5.42 7.70 -16.84
C LYS A 66 6.97 7.72 -16.89
N LYS A 67 7.67 8.03 -15.78
CA LYS A 67 9.13 8.24 -15.72
C LYS A 67 9.77 7.61 -14.47
N ILE A 68 9.24 6.47 -14.04
CA ILE A 68 9.88 5.60 -13.04
C ILE A 68 9.96 4.19 -13.60
N ASP A 69 10.92 3.40 -13.11
CA ASP A 69 11.13 2.04 -13.60
C ASP A 69 9.87 1.19 -13.43
N TYR A 70 9.67 0.26 -14.34
CA TYR A 70 8.46 -0.56 -14.37
C TYR A 70 8.24 -1.36 -13.08
N SER A 71 9.32 -1.83 -12.44
CA SER A 71 9.25 -2.46 -11.12
C SER A 71 8.70 -1.52 -10.04
N HIS A 72 9.12 -0.25 -10.03
CA HIS A 72 8.59 0.76 -9.10
C HIS A 72 7.12 1.09 -9.38
N ILE A 73 6.69 1.05 -10.65
CA ILE A 73 5.27 1.21 -11.03
C ILE A 73 4.45 0.07 -10.43
N VAL A 74 4.85 -1.18 -10.69
CA VAL A 74 4.16 -2.37 -10.18
C VAL A 74 4.10 -2.35 -8.65
N HIS A 75 5.23 -2.08 -8.00
CA HIS A 75 5.31 -2.02 -6.55
C HIS A 75 4.40 -0.91 -5.99
N SER A 76 4.34 0.26 -6.63
CA SER A 76 3.44 1.34 -6.26
C SER A 76 1.96 0.92 -6.34
N TYR A 77 1.56 0.18 -7.38
CA TYR A 77 0.19 -0.37 -7.46
C TYR A 77 -0.10 -1.35 -6.32
N VAL A 78 0.85 -2.22 -5.98
CA VAL A 78 0.68 -3.19 -4.89
C VAL A 78 0.49 -2.47 -3.54
N LEU A 79 1.37 -1.52 -3.20
CA LEU A 79 1.29 -0.77 -1.94
C LEU A 79 0.01 0.09 -1.87
N ALA A 80 -0.38 0.70 -2.99
CA ALA A 80 -1.63 1.43 -3.08
C ALA A 80 -2.85 0.52 -2.86
N SER A 81 -2.80 -0.72 -3.35
CA SER A 81 -3.89 -1.69 -3.22
C SER A 81 -4.00 -2.20 -1.79
N LEU A 82 -2.89 -2.60 -1.17
CA LEU A 82 -2.87 -3.03 0.23
C LEU A 82 -3.38 -1.92 1.16
N SER A 83 -2.96 -0.67 0.94
CA SER A 83 -3.48 0.50 1.66
C SER A 83 -4.99 0.70 1.48
N LEU A 84 -5.54 0.48 0.27
CA LEU A 84 -6.98 0.53 0.06
C LEU A 84 -7.72 -0.59 0.79
N ILE A 85 -7.15 -1.79 0.83
CA ILE A 85 -7.73 -2.93 1.56
C ILE A 85 -7.79 -2.61 3.06
N LEU A 86 -6.70 -2.14 3.67
CA LEU A 86 -6.68 -1.68 5.08
C LEU A 86 -7.73 -0.60 5.40
N ASN A 87 -8.15 0.14 4.38
CA ASN A 87 -9.19 1.16 4.47
C ASN A 87 -10.61 0.64 4.12
N GLY A 88 -10.80 -0.67 3.97
CA GLY A 88 -12.08 -1.29 3.61
C GLY A 88 -12.52 -1.10 2.17
N LYS A 89 -11.65 -0.56 1.28
CA LYS A 89 -12.00 -0.22 -0.11
C LYS A 89 -11.68 -1.35 -1.08
N LEU A 90 -12.20 -2.54 -0.83
CA LEU A 90 -11.86 -3.78 -1.55
C LEU A 90 -12.07 -3.68 -3.07
N LYS A 91 -13.26 -3.25 -3.52
CA LYS A 91 -13.57 -3.07 -4.95
C LYS A 91 -12.59 -2.13 -5.65
N LYS A 92 -12.17 -1.06 -4.96
CA LYS A 92 -11.23 -0.08 -5.51
C LYS A 92 -9.81 -0.63 -5.55
N ALA A 93 -9.40 -1.42 -4.54
CA ALA A 93 -8.10 -2.08 -4.52
C ALA A 93 -7.94 -3.02 -5.72
N TRP A 94 -8.95 -3.84 -6.01
CA TRP A 94 -8.92 -4.71 -7.18
C TRP A 94 -8.87 -3.94 -8.51
N LYS A 95 -9.67 -2.87 -8.61
CA LYS A 95 -9.70 -2.02 -9.80
C LYS A 95 -8.31 -1.50 -10.16
N ILE A 96 -7.57 -0.94 -9.19
CA ILE A 96 -6.25 -0.37 -9.48
C ILE A 96 -5.20 -1.43 -9.80
N MET A 97 -5.26 -2.63 -9.19
CA MET A 97 -4.38 -3.74 -9.59
C MET A 97 -4.62 -4.17 -11.04
N SER A 98 -5.86 -4.06 -11.51
CA SER A 98 -6.25 -4.41 -12.87
C SER A 98 -5.73 -3.38 -13.90
N GLU A 99 -5.29 -2.19 -13.47
CA GLU A 99 -4.69 -1.17 -14.34
C GLU A 99 -3.25 -1.51 -14.75
N ILE A 100 -2.61 -2.50 -14.11
CA ILE A 100 -1.28 -2.97 -14.50
C ILE A 100 -1.40 -3.77 -15.81
N ASP A 101 -1.02 -3.10 -16.91
CA ASP A 101 -1.00 -3.64 -18.28
C ASP A 101 0.25 -4.49 -18.54
N SER A 102 0.33 -5.63 -17.85
CA SER A 102 1.32 -6.69 -18.12
C SER A 102 0.92 -8.01 -17.50
N GLU A 103 1.34 -9.07 -18.16
CA GLU A 103 1.07 -10.46 -17.82
C GLU A 103 2.32 -11.20 -17.27
N GLY A 104 3.39 -10.47 -16.93
CA GLY A 104 4.59 -11.08 -16.36
C GLY A 104 4.28 -11.92 -15.12
N ASN A 105 4.99 -13.05 -14.95
CA ASN A 105 4.74 -14.02 -13.86
C ASN A 105 4.70 -13.36 -12.47
N THR A 106 5.60 -12.42 -12.19
CA THR A 106 5.63 -11.67 -10.93
C THR A 106 4.37 -10.83 -10.72
N ILE A 107 3.86 -10.19 -11.78
CA ILE A 107 2.65 -9.37 -11.73
C ILE A 107 1.42 -10.25 -11.51
N LYS A 108 1.37 -11.39 -12.20
CA LYS A 108 0.33 -12.40 -11.97
C LYS A 108 0.29 -12.82 -10.51
N LYS A 109 1.44 -13.13 -9.91
CA LYS A 109 1.54 -13.48 -8.48
C LYS A 109 1.09 -12.33 -7.57
N TYR A 110 1.43 -11.07 -7.87
CA TYR A 110 0.93 -9.93 -7.11
C TYR A 110 -0.59 -9.77 -7.22
N LYS A 111 -1.17 -9.93 -8.41
CA LYS A 111 -2.63 -9.88 -8.62
C LYS A 111 -3.33 -10.99 -7.83
N GLU A 112 -2.82 -12.22 -7.89
CA GLU A 112 -3.33 -13.36 -7.12
C GLU A 112 -3.25 -13.13 -5.60
N MET A 113 -2.11 -12.63 -5.11
CA MET A 113 -1.90 -12.29 -3.71
C MET A 113 -2.91 -11.23 -3.24
N ILE A 114 -3.11 -10.15 -4.01
CA ILE A 114 -4.08 -9.11 -3.66
C ILE A 114 -5.51 -9.66 -3.67
N LYS A 115 -5.86 -10.51 -4.64
CA LYS A 115 -7.17 -11.16 -4.69
C LYS A 115 -7.41 -12.01 -3.46
N MET A 116 -6.45 -12.84 -3.07
CA MET A 116 -6.51 -13.67 -1.87
C MET A 116 -6.74 -12.85 -0.59
N ILE A 117 -6.04 -11.73 -0.45
CA ILE A 117 -6.22 -10.82 0.69
C ILE A 117 -7.64 -10.23 0.69
N ILE A 118 -8.14 -9.80 -0.48
CA ILE A 118 -9.50 -9.27 -0.62
C ILE A 118 -10.52 -10.33 -0.20
N ASP A 119 -10.37 -11.56 -0.68
CA ASP A 119 -11.26 -12.67 -0.37
C ASP A 119 -11.27 -12.93 1.14
N TRP A 120 -10.10 -13.05 1.77
CA TRP A 120 -9.97 -13.21 3.23
C TRP A 120 -10.65 -12.10 4.02
N VAL A 121 -10.40 -10.84 3.65
CA VAL A 121 -11.02 -9.69 4.33
C VAL A 121 -12.54 -9.68 4.13
N SER A 122 -13.02 -10.03 2.93
CA SER A 122 -14.46 -10.09 2.64
C SER A 122 -15.20 -11.16 3.44
N GLU A 123 -14.50 -12.25 3.78
CA GLU A 123 -15.01 -13.33 4.61
C GLU A 123 -14.78 -13.09 6.12
N GLY A 124 -14.21 -11.93 6.50
CA GLY A 124 -13.88 -11.62 7.88
C GLY A 124 -12.68 -12.38 8.45
N ARG A 125 -11.91 -13.08 7.61
CA ARG A 125 -10.69 -13.76 8.03
C ARG A 125 -9.57 -12.76 8.28
N LYS A 126 -8.69 -13.10 9.22
CA LYS A 126 -7.45 -12.34 9.49
C LYS A 126 -6.46 -12.52 8.35
N VAL A 127 -5.77 -11.43 8.02
CA VAL A 127 -4.66 -11.44 7.06
C VAL A 127 -3.39 -11.58 7.87
N GLU A 128 -2.85 -12.80 7.91
CA GLU A 128 -1.62 -13.12 8.64
C GLU A 128 -0.57 -13.64 7.66
N PHE A 129 0.68 -13.20 7.83
CA PHE A 129 1.78 -13.61 6.97
C PHE A 129 1.91 -15.14 6.89
N GLU A 130 1.68 -15.83 8.00
CA GLU A 130 1.80 -17.29 8.05
C GLU A 130 0.78 -18.04 7.21
N SER A 131 -0.37 -17.43 6.93
CA SER A 131 -1.45 -18.02 6.14
C SER A 131 -1.17 -18.02 4.64
N PHE A 132 -0.15 -17.30 4.16
CA PHE A 132 0.17 -17.25 2.74
C PHE A 132 0.89 -18.53 2.28
N PRO A 133 0.56 -19.06 1.08
CA PRO A 133 1.39 -20.06 0.43
C PRO A 133 2.85 -19.61 0.26
N TYR A 134 3.78 -20.56 0.32
CA TYR A 134 5.23 -20.30 0.28
C TYR A 134 5.69 -19.40 -0.88
N THR A 135 5.08 -19.56 -2.07
CA THR A 135 5.41 -18.73 -3.23
C THR A 135 5.11 -17.24 -3.02
N TYR A 136 4.05 -16.91 -2.27
CA TYR A 136 3.71 -15.53 -1.94
C TYR A 136 4.48 -15.04 -0.72
N LYS A 137 4.83 -15.91 0.24
CA LYS A 137 5.74 -15.56 1.34
C LYS A 137 7.08 -15.03 0.80
N LYS A 138 7.71 -15.74 -0.15
CA LYS A 138 8.93 -15.27 -0.83
C LYS A 138 8.77 -13.92 -1.53
N LEU A 139 7.60 -13.69 -2.14
CA LEU A 139 7.31 -12.44 -2.83
C LEU A 139 7.18 -11.27 -1.84
N ILE A 140 6.58 -11.51 -0.69
CA ILE A 140 6.42 -10.55 0.41
C ILE A 140 7.78 -10.27 1.07
N GLU A 141 8.56 -11.31 1.38
CA GLU A 141 9.90 -11.19 1.97
C GLU A 141 10.87 -10.41 1.07
N GLY A 142 10.67 -10.46 -0.25
CA GLY A 142 11.43 -9.67 -1.21
C GLY A 142 11.16 -8.16 -1.17
N SER A 143 10.21 -7.68 -0.35
CA SER A 143 9.92 -6.25 -0.18
C SER A 143 9.57 -5.89 1.26
N GLU A 144 10.44 -5.09 1.86
CA GLU A 144 10.23 -4.56 3.21
C GLU A 144 8.95 -3.72 3.30
N GLU A 145 8.64 -2.92 2.28
CA GLU A 145 7.43 -2.08 2.25
C GLU A 145 6.14 -2.91 2.20
N ILE A 146 6.11 -3.98 1.40
CA ILE A 146 4.95 -4.89 1.33
C ILE A 146 4.79 -5.62 2.66
N MET A 147 5.88 -6.16 3.20
CA MET A 147 5.87 -6.85 4.49
C MET A 147 5.38 -5.92 5.61
N TYR A 148 5.81 -4.65 5.60
CA TYR A 148 5.37 -3.66 6.56
C TYR A 148 3.88 -3.33 6.41
N ILE A 149 3.37 -3.03 5.21
CA ILE A 149 1.93 -2.77 5.05
C ILE A 149 1.10 -3.99 5.48
N LEU A 150 1.56 -5.21 5.20
CA LEU A 150 0.88 -6.42 5.65
C LEU A 150 0.85 -6.56 7.17
N SER A 151 1.89 -6.14 7.88
CA SER A 151 1.92 -6.20 9.35
C SER A 151 0.84 -5.32 9.98
N LEU A 152 0.47 -4.21 9.32
CA LEU A 152 -0.58 -3.30 9.79
C LEU A 152 -1.96 -3.96 9.87
N PHE A 153 -2.22 -5.06 9.17
CA PHE A 153 -3.49 -5.79 9.27
C PHE A 153 -3.76 -6.34 10.68
N LYS A 154 -2.72 -6.53 11.50
CA LYS A 154 -2.87 -6.96 12.90
C LYS A 154 -3.69 -5.98 13.74
N ASN A 155 -3.51 -4.68 13.49
CA ASN A 155 -4.12 -3.60 14.30
C ASN A 155 -5.21 -2.86 13.52
N LEU A 156 -5.11 -2.81 12.19
CA LEU A 156 -5.97 -2.00 11.34
C LEU A 156 -6.99 -2.80 10.54
N GLN A 157 -7.29 -4.04 10.95
CA GLN A 157 -8.17 -4.93 10.19
C GLN A 157 -9.47 -4.22 9.79
N PRO A 158 -9.86 -4.28 8.50
CA PRO A 158 -11.09 -3.64 8.04
C PRO A 158 -12.31 -4.28 8.71
N SER A 159 -13.27 -3.47 9.15
CA SER A 159 -14.52 -4.00 9.70
C SER A 159 -15.34 -4.66 8.59
N THR A 160 -15.92 -5.82 8.89
CA THR A 160 -16.79 -6.60 8.00
C THR A 160 -18.10 -5.89 7.63
N ASN A 161 -18.47 -4.84 8.37
CA ASN A 161 -19.71 -4.07 8.17
C ASN A 161 -19.74 -3.19 6.91
N PHE A 162 -18.74 -3.22 6.04
CA PHE A 162 -18.72 -2.46 4.78
C PHE A 162 -19.23 -3.25 3.55
N LEU A 163 -19.81 -4.42 3.76
CA LEU A 163 -20.41 -5.26 2.70
C LEU A 163 -21.95 -5.23 2.65
N LEU A 164 -22.60 -4.36 3.46
CA LEU A 164 -24.04 -4.07 3.37
C LEU A 164 -24.26 -2.68 2.74
#